data_AF-A0A1B9G5Y9-F1
#
_entry.id   AF-A0A1B9G5Y9-F1
#
_cell.length_a   1.000
_cell.length_b   1.000
_cell.length_c   1.000
_cell.angle_alpha   90.00
_cell.angle_beta   90.00
_cell.angle_gamma   90.00
#
_symmetry.space_group_name_H-M   'P 1'
#
loop_
_entity.id
_entity.type
_entity.pdbx_description
1 polymer ?
#
loop_
_entity_poly.entity_id
_entity_poly.type
_entity_poly.pdbx_seq_one_letter_code
_entity_poly.pdbx_strand_id
1 'polypeptide(L)'
;MACVNMRLIMKSLQSHFTPTVNREIAAFENSFPDNTYQVMSMGDDPRVLVFAAYYCDVEEESTVAHPNDTLYAKREFRAESDITESFGAYQNALLGICGDDEDAHKLGKGGEA
;
A
#
# COMPACT_ATOMS: atom_id res chain seq x y z
N MET A 1 -10.17 13.15 2.35
CA MET A 1 -8.88 12.45 2.26
C MET A 1 -9.19 11.01 1.90
N ALA A 2 -8.74 10.51 0.75
CA ALA A 2 -9.06 9.14 0.35
C ALA A 2 -8.09 8.20 1.08
N CYS A 3 -8.60 7.45 2.06
CA CYS A 3 -8.07 6.13 2.41
C CYS A 3 -7.81 5.40 1.09
N VAL A 4 -6.56 5.37 0.61
CA VAL A 4 -6.26 4.57 -0.56
C VAL A 4 -6.46 3.15 -0.11
N ASN A 5 -7.58 2.60 -0.56
CA ASN A 5 -8.16 1.39 -0.05
C ASN A 5 -7.14 0.28 -0.24
N MET A 6 -6.44 -0.11 0.83
CA MET A 6 -5.42 -1.17 0.82
C MET A 6 -5.93 -2.43 0.13
N ARG A 7 -7.25 -2.65 0.17
CA ARG A 7 -7.93 -3.74 -0.54
C ARG A 7 -7.76 -3.69 -2.06
N LEU A 8 -7.65 -2.51 -2.68
CA LEU A 8 -7.40 -2.39 -4.13
C LEU A 8 -5.98 -2.84 -4.49
N ILE A 9 -5.01 -2.53 -3.63
CA ILE A 9 -3.61 -2.90 -3.82
C ILE A 9 -3.41 -4.38 -3.57
N MET A 10 -4.03 -4.89 -2.52
CA MET A 10 -4.11 -6.32 -2.25
C MET A 10 -4.73 -7.09 -3.41
N LYS A 11 -5.76 -6.56 -4.07
CA LYS A 11 -6.31 -7.18 -5.29
C LYS A 11 -5.29 -7.24 -6.43
N SER A 12 -4.48 -6.21 -6.63
CA SER A 12 -3.45 -6.21 -7.67
C SER A 12 -2.28 -7.15 -7.37
N LEU A 13 -1.96 -7.36 -6.09
CA LEU A 13 -0.86 -8.22 -5.66
C LEU A 13 -1.28 -9.68 -5.42
N GLN A 14 -2.58 -9.95 -5.26
CA GLN A 14 -3.14 -11.28 -4.97
C GLN A 14 -2.68 -12.38 -5.95
N SER A 15 -2.50 -12.04 -7.23
CA SER A 15 -2.05 -13.00 -8.26
C SER A 15 -0.59 -13.45 -8.08
N HIS A 16 0.21 -12.71 -7.32
CA HIS A 16 1.61 -13.04 -7.03
C HIS A 16 1.77 -13.94 -5.81
N PHE A 17 0.69 -14.20 -5.06
CA PHE A 17 0.72 -14.99 -3.83
C PHE A 17 -0.08 -16.28 -3.97
N THR A 18 0.38 -17.33 -3.28
CA THR A 18 -0.41 -18.54 -3.14
C THR A 18 -1.75 -18.24 -2.43
N PRO A 19 -2.79 -19.06 -2.62
CA PRO A 19 -4.05 -18.93 -1.89
C PRO A 19 -3.87 -18.95 -0.37
N THR A 20 -2.88 -19.70 0.13
CA THR A 20 -2.54 -19.74 1.55
C THR A 20 -2.01 -18.40 2.03
N VAL A 21 -1.02 -17.83 1.33
CA VAL A 21 -0.44 -16.53 1.68
C VAL A 21 -1.49 -15.43 1.59
N ASN A 22 -2.35 -15.44 0.57
CA ASN A 22 -3.48 -14.49 0.47
C ASN A 22 -4.42 -14.54 1.68
N ARG A 23 -4.69 -15.73 2.23
CA ARG A 23 -5.49 -15.86 3.46
C ARG A 23 -4.75 -15.34 4.68
N GLU A 24 -3.44 -15.55 4.77
CA GLU A 24 -2.65 -15.02 5.88
C GLU A 24 -2.57 -13.49 5.87
N ILE A 25 -2.47 -12.89 4.67
CA ILE A 25 -2.50 -11.44 4.53
C ILE A 25 -3.87 -10.90 4.97
N ALA A 26 -4.97 -11.48 4.48
CA ALA A 26 -6.30 -11.07 4.91
C ALA A 26 -6.51 -11.25 6.42
N ALA A 27 -6.00 -12.33 7.01
CA ALA A 27 -6.07 -12.55 8.46
C ALA A 27 -5.25 -11.50 9.24
N PHE A 28 -4.07 -11.13 8.73
CA PHE A 28 -3.27 -10.04 9.30
C PHE A 28 -4.04 -8.72 9.23
N GLU A 29 -4.58 -8.35 8.08
CA GLU A 29 -5.34 -7.10 7.90
C GLU A 29 -6.52 -6.97 8.89
N ASN A 30 -7.22 -8.08 9.15
CA ASN A 30 -8.38 -8.10 10.06
C ASN A 30 -8.02 -8.31 11.54
N SER A 31 -6.74 -8.51 11.87
CA SER A 31 -6.32 -8.82 13.25
C SER A 31 -6.11 -7.60 14.14
N PHE A 32 -6.24 -6.39 13.58
CA PHE A 32 -5.96 -5.14 14.29
C PHE A 32 -7.23 -4.29 14.50
N PRO A 33 -7.31 -3.55 15.62
CA PRO A 33 -8.44 -2.67 15.89
C PRO A 33 -8.50 -1.48 14.93
N ASP A 34 -9.68 -0.86 14.79
CA ASP A 34 -9.93 0.22 13.81
C ASP A 34 -9.04 1.46 13.99
N ASN A 35 -8.45 1.66 15.16
CA ASN A 35 -7.50 2.73 15.45
C ASN A 35 -6.04 2.40 15.08
N THR A 36 -5.85 1.40 14.24
CA THR A 36 -4.55 1.07 13.65
C THR A 36 -4.61 1.29 12.15
N TYR A 37 -3.55 1.89 11.61
CA TYR A 37 -3.35 1.93 10.17
C TYR A 37 -2.24 0.95 9.79
N GLN A 38 -2.25 0.53 8.53
CA GLN A 38 -1.28 -0.45 8.02
C GLN A 38 -0.50 0.17 6.86
N VAL A 39 0.78 -0.17 6.80
CA VAL A 39 1.72 0.28 5.77
C VAL A 39 2.33 -0.95 5.12
N MET A 40 2.52 -0.86 3.80
CA MET A 40 3.22 -1.87 3.01
C MET A 40 4.54 -1.32 2.50
N SER A 41 5.58 -2.15 2.51
CA SER A 41 6.89 -1.83 1.92
C SER A 41 7.50 -3.08 1.29
N MET A 42 8.37 -2.91 0.30
CA MET A 42 9.18 -4.04 -0.18
C MET A 42 10.29 -4.34 0.82
N GLY A 43 10.58 -5.62 0.99
CA GLY A 43 11.80 -6.07 1.66
C GLY A 43 13.01 -5.99 0.72
N ASP A 44 14.16 -6.47 1.20
CA ASP A 44 15.40 -6.53 0.39
C ASP A 44 15.30 -7.51 -0.80
N ASP A 45 14.44 -8.53 -0.70
CA ASP A 45 14.14 -9.48 -1.77
C ASP A 45 12.90 -8.98 -2.56
N PRO A 46 12.94 -8.93 -3.90
CA PRO A 46 11.87 -8.38 -4.74
C PRO A 46 10.58 -9.24 -4.74
N ARG A 47 10.56 -10.35 -4.01
CA ARG A 47 9.38 -11.18 -3.75
C ARG A 47 8.89 -11.05 -2.32
N VAL A 48 9.56 -10.26 -1.47
CA VAL A 48 9.17 -10.07 -0.07
C VAL A 48 8.40 -8.77 0.07
N LEU A 49 7.15 -8.91 0.51
CA LEU A 49 6.30 -7.79 0.88
C LEU A 49 6.19 -7.74 2.40
N VAL A 50 6.44 -6.57 2.95
CA VAL A 50 6.45 -6.31 4.38
C VAL A 50 5.21 -5.50 4.74
N PHE A 51 4.38 -6.06 5.62
CA PHE A 51 3.25 -5.38 6.22
C PHE A 51 3.61 -4.95 7.64
N ALA A 52 3.30 -3.70 7.96
CA ALA A 52 3.45 -3.17 9.30
C ALA A 52 2.15 -2.50 9.74
N ALA A 53 1.67 -2.84 10.93
CA ALA A 53 0.55 -2.18 11.58
C ALA A 53 1.08 -1.24 12.66
N TYR A 54 0.63 0.00 12.63
CA TYR A 54 1.03 1.05 13.57
C TYR A 54 -0.19 1.54 14.34
N TYR A 55 0.02 1.86 15.61
CA TYR A 55 -0.97 2.53 16.43
C TYR A 55 -0.93 4.04 16.15
N CYS A 56 -2.09 4.63 15.83
CA CYS A 56 -2.23 6.07 15.70
C CYS A 56 -2.87 6.62 16.98
N ASP A 57 -2.15 7.45 17.72
CA ASP A 57 -2.68 8.14 18.93
C ASP A 57 -3.56 9.35 18.55
N VAL A 58 -3.45 9.82 17.31
CA VAL A 58 -4.26 10.92 16.76
C VAL A 58 -5.41 10.36 15.94
N GLU A 59 -6.61 10.93 16.08
CA GLU A 59 -7.79 10.69 15.21
C GLU A 59 -7.55 11.11 13.74
N GLU A 60 -6.29 11.28 13.33
CA GLU A 60 -5.88 11.63 11.99
C GLU A 60 -5.56 10.34 11.22
N GLU A 61 -6.35 10.11 10.18
CA GLU A 61 -6.24 8.97 9.27
C GLU A 61 -4.98 9.13 8.40
N SER A 62 -3.83 8.71 8.93
CA SER A 62 -2.56 8.72 8.20
C SER A 62 -2.31 7.40 7.48
N THR A 63 -1.73 7.48 6.28
CA THR A 63 -1.34 6.31 5.47
C THR A 63 0.18 6.11 5.43
N VAL A 64 0.92 6.93 6.19
CA VAL A 64 2.39 6.95 6.23
C VAL A 64 2.84 6.82 7.68
N ALA A 65 3.85 5.98 7.92
CA ALA A 65 4.44 5.85 9.24
C ALA A 65 5.24 7.11 9.62
N HIS A 66 4.82 7.78 10.69
CA HIS A 66 5.56 8.85 11.33
C HIS A 66 6.60 8.27 12.31
N PRO A 67 7.72 8.97 12.56
CA PRO A 67 8.76 8.49 13.45
C PRO A 67 8.32 8.33 14.92
N ASN A 68 7.18 8.90 15.30
CA ASN A 68 6.61 8.76 16.65
C ASN A 68 5.55 7.66 16.74
N ASP A 69 5.20 7.03 15.62
CA ASP A 69 4.17 6.00 15.61
C ASP A 69 4.69 4.73 16.26
N THR A 70 3.82 4.09 17.04
CA THR A 70 4.18 2.86 17.74
C THR A 70 3.90 1.66 16.83
N LEU A 71 4.95 0.98 16.40
CA LEU A 71 4.82 -0.27 15.64
C LEU A 71 4.15 -1.33 16.52
N TYR A 72 2.97 -1.78 16.08
CA TYR A 72 2.19 -2.79 16.79
C TYR A 72 2.58 -4.20 16.33
N ALA A 73 2.68 -4.40 15.02
CA ALA A 73 3.08 -5.68 14.44
C ALA A 73 3.72 -5.48 13.07
N LYS A 74 4.64 -6.38 12.72
CA LYS A 74 5.25 -6.46 11.40
C LYS A 74 5.23 -7.91 10.92
N ARG A 75 4.88 -8.13 9.66
CA ARG A 75 4.89 -9.46 9.04
C ARG A 75 5.37 -9.39 7.60
N GLU A 76 6.11 -10.41 7.20
CA GLU A 76 6.65 -10.54 5.85
C GLU A 76 5.93 -11.65 5.12
N PHE A 77 5.57 -11.40 3.87
CA PHE A 77 4.91 -12.35 2.99
C PHE A 77 5.73 -12.51 1.73
N ARG A 78 5.95 -13.76 1.33
CA ARG A 78 6.73 -14.08 0.14
C ARG A 78 5.81 -14.41 -1.03
N ALA A 79 6.00 -13.70 -2.12
CA ALA A 79 5.37 -13.92 -3.40
C ALA A 79 6.05 -15.07 -4.17
N GLU A 80 5.30 -15.70 -5.07
CA GLU A 80 5.79 -16.73 -5.98
C GLU A 80 6.62 -16.12 -7.13
N SER A 81 6.42 -14.83 -7.41
CA SER A 81 7.10 -14.07 -8.46
C SER A 81 7.55 -12.70 -7.97
N ASP A 82 8.36 -12.03 -8.78
CA ASP A 82 8.78 -10.64 -8.56
C ASP A 82 7.55 -9.72 -8.53
N ILE A 83 7.46 -8.87 -7.51
CA ILE A 83 6.35 -7.93 -7.31
C ILE A 83 6.76 -6.47 -7.51
N THR A 84 8.00 -6.20 -7.91
CA THR A 84 8.57 -4.84 -7.99
C THR A 84 7.75 -3.92 -8.89
N GLU A 85 7.36 -4.41 -10.07
CA GLU A 85 6.57 -3.62 -11.03
C GLU A 85 5.16 -3.33 -10.49
N SER A 86 4.48 -4.38 -10.00
CA SER A 86 3.14 -4.29 -9.41
C SER A 86 3.11 -3.39 -8.17
N PHE A 87 4.16 -3.44 -7.34
CA PHE A 87 4.31 -2.60 -6.16
C PHE A 87 4.71 -1.15 -6.51
N GLY A 88 5.57 -0.95 -7.51
CA GLY A 88 5.93 0.37 -8.02
C GLY A 88 4.74 1.10 -8.64
N ALA A 89 3.87 0.39 -9.34
CA ALA A 89 2.60 0.94 -9.83
C ALA A 89 1.70 1.42 -8.67
N TYR A 90 1.71 0.72 -7.53
CA TYR A 90 1.00 1.15 -6.32
C TYR A 90 1.57 2.45 -5.74
N GLN A 91 2.90 2.54 -5.56
CA GLN A 91 3.52 3.74 -4.99
C GLN A 91 3.24 4.98 -5.86
N ASN A 92 3.29 4.82 -7.19
CA ASN A 92 2.93 5.90 -8.11
C ASN A 92 1.45 6.27 -8.05
N ALA A 93 0.55 5.29 -7.91
CA ALA A 93 -0.88 5.56 -7.76
C ALA A 93 -1.21 6.30 -6.45
N LEU A 94 -0.53 5.97 -5.33
CA LEU A 94 -0.65 6.73 -4.08
C LEU A 94 -0.20 8.18 -4.23
N LEU A 95 0.99 8.37 -4.82
CA LEU A 95 1.56 9.71 -5.00
C LEU A 95 0.76 10.55 -5.99
N GLY A 96 0.16 9.94 -7.02
CA GLY A 96 -0.75 10.61 -7.96
C GLY A 96 -2.15 10.91 -7.39
N ILE A 97 -2.52 10.31 -6.26
CA ILE A 97 -3.75 10.64 -5.52
C ILE A 97 -3.48 11.68 -4.41
N CYS A 98 -2.26 11.71 -3.87
CA CYS A 98 -1.81 12.72 -2.89
C CYS A 98 -1.20 13.98 -3.50
N GLY A 99 -0.88 13.97 -4.80
CA GLY A 99 -0.35 15.11 -5.54
C GLY A 99 -1.16 15.34 -6.81
N ASP A 100 -2.30 16.01 -6.69
CA ASP A 100 -2.79 17.00 -7.67
C ASP A 100 -4.11 17.62 -7.17
N ASP A 101 -4.01 18.72 -6.40
CA ASP A 101 -5.06 19.75 -6.34
C ASP A 101 -4.56 21.08 -6.96
N GLU A 102 -3.46 21.10 -7.73
CA GLU A 102 -3.02 22.36 -8.36
C GLU A 102 -2.61 22.31 -9.84
N ASP A 103 -2.49 21.19 -10.55
CA ASP A 103 -2.07 21.26 -11.97
C ASP A 103 -2.65 20.17 -12.91
N ALA A 104 -3.94 19.84 -12.75
CA ALA A 104 -4.71 19.13 -13.78
C ALA A 104 -4.99 19.99 -15.06
N HIS A 105 -4.22 21.05 -15.27
CA HIS A 105 -4.22 21.81 -16.52
C HIS A 105 -2.92 21.59 -17.30
N LYS A 106 -3.03 20.78 -18.36
CA LYS A 106 -2.16 20.73 -19.55
C LYS A 106 -1.04 19.66 -19.56
N LEU A 107 -1.42 18.45 -19.98
CA LEU A 107 -0.60 17.63 -20.89
C LEU A 107 -1.56 16.97 -21.90
N GLY A 108 -1.85 17.59 -23.04
CA GLY A 108 -1.14 17.40 -24.33
C GLY A 108 -1.91 16.35 -25.17
N LYS A 109 -2.42 16.58 -26.38
CA LYS A 109 -1.79 17.08 -27.63
C LYS A 109 -2.88 17.71 -28.52
N GLY A 110 -2.65 18.62 -29.47
CA GLY A 110 -1.46 18.75 -30.32
C GLY A 110 -1.58 17.88 -31.57
N GLY A 111 -2.43 18.28 -32.53
CA GLY A 111 -2.25 18.02 -33.96
C GLY A 111 -2.89 16.77 -34.56
N GLU A 112 -3.94 16.96 -35.36
CA GLU A 112 -4.10 16.31 -36.66
C GLU A 112 -4.48 17.40 -37.67
N ALA A 113 -3.81 17.37 -38.82
CA ALA A 113 -3.83 18.37 -39.89
C ALA A 113 -4.84 18.00 -40.99
#